data_AF-A0AAW4ZWI8-F1
#
_entry.id   AF-A0AAW4ZWI8-F1
#
_cell.length_a   1.000
_cell.length_b   1.000
_cell.length_c   1.000
_cell.angle_alpha   90.00
_cell.angle_beta   90.00
_cell.angle_gamma   90.00
#
_symmetry.space_group_name_H-M   'P 1'
#
loop_
_entity.id
_entity.type
_entity.pdbx_description
1 polymer ?
#
loop_
_entity_poly.entity_id
_entity_poly.type
_entity_poly.pdbx_seq_one_letter_code
_entity_poly.pdbx_strand_id
1 'polypeptide(L)'
;MKNIAEFIAQLESEKCTYNAWVYAKEGCYKQLNISNTTNCYSYLRDMIEYHLQIVLEVNNNNKLDNYLLLSEINVATHIAFDAQKITAIAA
;
A
#
# COMPACT_ATOMS: atom_id res chain seq x y z
N MET A 1 0.28 12.66 -5.51
CA MET A 1 1.00 12.31 -4.25
C MET A 1 0.17 12.79 -3.06
N LYS A 2 0.05 11.97 -2.01
CA LYS A 2 -0.64 12.33 -0.75
C LYS A 2 0.24 11.99 0.46
N ASN A 3 0.03 12.64 1.60
CA ASN A 3 0.63 12.20 2.85
C ASN A 3 0.09 10.79 3.21
N ILE A 4 0.92 9.93 3.81
CA ILE A 4 0.50 8.55 4.13
C ILE A 4 -0.66 8.53 5.13
N ALA A 5 -0.66 9.40 6.14
CA ALA A 5 -1.73 9.44 7.13
C ALA A 5 -3.08 9.85 6.50
N GLU A 6 -3.05 10.88 5.64
CA GLU A 6 -4.23 11.32 4.88
C GLU A 6 -4.73 10.23 3.93
N PHE A 7 -3.79 9.53 3.27
CA PHE A 7 -4.12 8.43 2.36
C PHE A 7 -4.83 7.29 3.11
N ILE A 8 -4.31 6.85 4.26
CA ILE A 8 -4.94 5.79 5.06
C ILE A 8 -6.32 6.23 5.56
N ALA A 9 -6.44 7.46 6.06
CA ALA A 9 -7.72 8.00 6.51
C ALA A 9 -8.77 8.01 5.39
N GLN A 10 -8.35 8.33 4.16
CA GLN A 10 -9.22 8.25 2.99
C GLN A 10 -9.66 6.81 2.70
N LEU A 11 -8.73 5.85 2.66
CA LEU A 11 -9.07 4.44 2.41
C LEU A 11 -10.06 3.90 3.45
N GLU A 12 -9.84 4.25 4.72
CA GLU A 12 -10.70 3.88 5.84
C GLU A 12 -12.10 4.50 5.71
N SER A 13 -12.18 5.80 5.38
CA SER A 13 -13.44 6.50 5.13
C SER A 13 -14.22 5.92 3.95
N GLU A 14 -13.52 5.54 2.88
CA GLU A 14 -14.12 4.95 1.67
C GLU A 14 -14.39 3.44 1.81
N LYS A 15 -14.01 2.85 2.96
CA LYS A 15 -14.13 1.41 3.24
C LYS A 15 -13.50 0.55 2.12
N CYS A 16 -12.40 1.01 1.55
CA CYS A 16 -11.67 0.25 0.54
C CYS A 16 -11.18 -1.07 1.13
N THR A 17 -10.99 -2.08 0.28
CA THR A 17 -10.19 -3.25 0.62
C THR A 17 -8.84 -3.12 -0.05
N TYR A 18 -7.81 -3.74 0.52
CA TYR A 18 -6.48 -3.70 -0.06
C TYR A 18 -5.72 -4.99 0.20
N ASN A 19 -4.79 -5.30 -0.71
CA ASN A 19 -3.71 -6.24 -0.50
C ASN A 19 -2.43 -5.47 -0.19
N ALA A 20 -1.70 -5.88 0.84
CA ALA A 20 -0.40 -5.30 1.16
C ALA A 20 0.73 -6.21 0.68
N TRP A 21 1.75 -5.59 0.13
CA TRP A 21 2.92 -6.25 -0.42
C TRP A 21 4.16 -5.60 0.16
N VAL A 22 5.09 -6.39 0.71
CA VAL A 22 6.33 -5.89 1.31
C VAL A 22 7.50 -6.25 0.41
N TYR A 23 8.44 -5.32 0.28
CA TYR A 23 9.68 -5.56 -0.43
C TYR A 23 10.42 -6.77 0.16
N ALA A 24 10.75 -7.75 -0.68
CA ALA A 24 11.45 -8.96 -0.25
C ALA A 24 12.91 -8.93 -0.71
N LYS A 25 13.14 -9.00 -2.02
CA LYS A 25 14.48 -8.97 -2.64
C LYS A 25 14.38 -8.70 -4.15
N GLU A 26 15.45 -8.20 -4.75
CA GLU A 26 15.62 -8.10 -6.22
C GLU A 26 14.49 -7.33 -6.93
N GLY A 27 13.96 -6.30 -6.28
CA GLY A 27 12.82 -5.52 -6.81
C GLY A 27 11.47 -6.23 -6.73
N CYS A 28 11.41 -7.44 -6.17
CA CYS A 28 10.19 -8.20 -5.99
C CYS A 28 9.55 -7.94 -4.62
N TYR A 29 8.23 -7.90 -4.61
CA TYR A 29 7.42 -7.79 -3.42
C TYR A 29 6.74 -9.12 -3.12
N LYS A 30 6.41 -9.36 -1.85
CA LYS A 30 5.62 -10.51 -1.42
C LYS A 30 4.35 -10.04 -0.74
N GLN A 31 3.24 -10.68 -1.09
CA GLN A 31 1.96 -10.40 -0.47
C GLN A 31 1.98 -10.82 0.99
N LEU A 32 1.47 -9.94 1.85
CA LEU A 32 1.18 -10.25 3.23
C LEU A 32 -0.18 -10.93 3.31
N ASN A 33 -0.23 -12.11 3.91
CA ASN A 33 -1.48 -12.78 4.23
C ASN A 33 -2.12 -12.11 5.45
N ILE A 34 -2.89 -11.05 5.21
CA ILE A 34 -3.67 -10.37 6.25
C ILE A 34 -5.02 -11.08 6.37
N SER A 35 -5.09 -12.11 7.21
CA SER A 35 -6.33 -12.80 7.53
C SER A 35 -7.14 -12.00 8.58
N ASN A 36 -8.34 -11.57 8.20
CA ASN A 36 -9.40 -10.95 9.03
C ASN A 36 -9.30 -9.44 9.37
N THR A 37 -9.69 -8.64 8.36
CA THR A 37 -10.73 -7.57 8.31
C THR A 37 -11.18 -6.71 9.50
N THR A 38 -10.84 -6.96 10.77
CA THR A 38 -11.39 -6.12 11.86
C THR A 38 -10.52 -4.91 12.18
N ASN A 39 -9.25 -4.92 11.77
CA ASN A 39 -8.28 -3.86 12.07
C ASN A 39 -7.17 -3.75 11.00
N CYS A 40 -7.53 -3.92 9.72
CA CYS A 40 -6.55 -3.88 8.62
C CYS A 40 -5.74 -2.57 8.63
N TYR A 41 -6.40 -1.42 8.82
CA TYR A 41 -5.72 -0.13 8.81
C TYR A 41 -4.81 0.14 10.02
N SER A 42 -5.02 -0.48 11.18
CA SER A 42 -4.07 -0.36 12.29
C SER A 42 -2.79 -1.13 11.98
N TYR A 43 -2.91 -2.33 11.42
CA TYR A 43 -1.76 -3.11 10.96
C TYR A 43 -0.94 -2.36 9.89
N LEU A 44 -1.62 -1.66 8.98
CA LEU A 44 -0.94 -0.82 7.99
C LEU A 44 -0.13 0.30 8.64
N ARG A 45 -0.72 0.98 9.65
CA ARG A 45 -0.04 2.04 10.41
C ARG A 45 1.20 1.50 11.12
N ASP A 46 1.08 0.35 11.78
CA ASP A 46 2.22 -0.30 12.45
C ASP A 46 3.35 -0.63 11.47
N MET A 47 3.01 -1.14 10.27
CA MET A 47 4.01 -1.46 9.24
C MET A 47 4.79 -0.25 8.71
N ILE A 48 4.16 0.92 8.69
CA ILE A 48 4.82 2.17 8.28
C ILE A 48 5.86 2.60 9.31
N GLU A 49 5.59 2.39 10.60
CA GLU A 49 6.54 2.68 11.68
C GLU A 49 7.81 1.83 11.59
N TYR A 50 7.72 0.62 11.02
CA TYR A 50 8.89 -0.24 10.77
C TYR A 50 9.74 0.17 9.56
N HIS A 51 9.45 1.30 8.91
CA HIS A 51 10.14 1.79 7.72
C HIS A 51 10.25 0.74 6.59
N LEU A 52 9.26 -0.15 6.49
CA LEU A 52 9.19 -1.13 5.41
C LEU A 52 8.69 -0.46 4.14
N GLN A 53 9.27 -0.84 3.00
CA GLN A 53 8.74 -0.44 1.70
C GLN A 53 7.53 -1.31 1.35
N ILE A 54 6.36 -0.67 1.27
CA ILE A 54 5.07 -1.34 1.14
C ILE A 54 4.37 -0.87 -0.13
N VAL A 55 3.88 -1.82 -0.92
CA VAL A 55 2.91 -1.57 -1.99
C VAL A 55 1.51 -1.95 -1.50
N LEU A 56 0.56 -1.07 -1.74
CA LEU A 56 -0.86 -1.30 -1.51
C LEU A 56 -1.57 -1.42 -2.85
N GLU A 57 -2.15 -2.58 -3.09
CA GLU A 57 -3.10 -2.79 -4.17
C GLU A 57 -4.49 -2.56 -3.59
N VAL A 58 -5.06 -1.40 -3.87
CA VAL A 58 -6.34 -0.94 -3.34
C VAL A 58 -7.45 -1.29 -4.32
N ASN A 59 -8.50 -1.93 -3.83
CA ASN A 59 -9.73 -2.13 -4.58
C ASN A 59 -10.76 -1.08 -4.16
N ASN A 60 -11.07 -0.17 -5.10
CA ASN A 60 -12.09 0.85 -4.94
C ASN A 60 -13.10 0.74 -6.09
N ASN A 61 -14.32 0.28 -5.80
CA ASN A 61 -15.43 0.19 -6.77
C ASN A 61 -15.04 -0.52 -8.10
N ASN A 62 -14.42 -1.70 -8.01
CA ASN A 62 -13.94 -2.52 -9.13
C ASN A 62 -12.78 -1.90 -9.95
N LYS A 63 -12.15 -0.84 -9.45
CA LYS A 63 -10.85 -0.38 -9.95
C LYS A 63 -9.75 -0.81 -8.99
N LEU A 64 -8.72 -1.43 -9.56
CA LEU A 64 -7.50 -1.77 -8.86
C LEU A 64 -6.49 -0.66 -9.10
N ASP A 65 -6.11 0.03 -8.02
CA ASP A 65 -5.09 1.06 -8.03
C ASP A 65 -3.95 0.63 -7.12
N ASN A 66 -2.72 0.85 -7.57
CA ASN A 66 -1.53 0.47 -6.84
C ASN A 66 -0.81 1.70 -6.32
N TYR A 67 -0.43 1.66 -5.05
CA TYR A 67 0.26 2.75 -4.37
C TYR A 67 1.53 2.23 -3.70
N LEU A 68 2.62 2.99 -3.82
CA LEU A 68 3.82 2.79 -3.04
C LEU A 68 3.80 3.73 -1.83
N LEU A 69 4.00 3.17 -0.64
CA LEU A 69 4.22 3.91 0.59
C LEU A 69 5.72 4.12 0.80
N LEU A 70 6.12 5.38 0.87
CA LEU A 70 7.49 5.83 1.12
C LEU A 70 7.55 6.44 2.52
N SER A 71 7.76 5.58 3.53
CA SER A 71 7.74 5.97 4.93
C SER A 71 8.80 7.04 5.26
N GLU A 72 9.94 7.04 4.57
CA GLU A 72 11.05 7.97 4.77
C GLU A 72 10.70 9.41 4.45
N ILE A 73 9.78 9.62 3.50
CA ILE A 73 9.32 10.95 3.09
C ILE A 73 7.83 11.17 3.40
N ASN A 74 7.18 10.23 4.09
CA ASN A 74 5.78 10.25 4.46
C ASN A 74 4.83 10.49 3.25
N VAL A 75 5.10 9.84 2.12
CA VAL A 75 4.31 9.98 0.88
C VAL A 75 3.73 8.64 0.41
N ALA A 76 2.47 8.67 0.00
CA ALA A 76 1.85 7.66 -0.85
C ALA A 76 1.82 8.15 -2.30
N THR A 77 2.35 7.35 -3.23
CA THR A 77 2.39 7.66 -4.67
C THR A 77 1.78 6.55 -5.50
N HIS A 78 1.13 6.91 -6.60
CA HIS A 78 0.56 5.93 -7.53
C HIS A 78 1.67 5.26 -8.33
N ILE A 79 1.51 3.97 -8.62
CA ILE A 79 2.50 3.17 -9.34
C ILE A 79 1.81 2.23 -10.32
N ALA A 80 2.55 1.81 -11.34
CA ALA A 80 2.24 0.59 -12.07
C ALA A 80 2.90 -0.59 -11.35
N PHE A 81 2.09 -1.59 -11.01
CA PHE A 81 2.53 -2.79 -10.31
C PHE A 81 2.05 -4.01 -11.09
N ASP A 82 2.99 -4.84 -11.52
CA ASP A 82 2.71 -6.05 -12.28
C ASP A 82 3.74 -7.14 -11.93
N ALA A 83 3.31 -8.41 -11.97
CA ALA A 83 4.17 -9.55 -11.66
C ALA A 83 4.99 -9.38 -10.37
N GLN A 84 4.39 -8.79 -9.33
CA GLN A 84 5.00 -8.53 -8.01
C GLN A 84 6.16 -7.51 -8.05
N LYS A 85 6.22 -6.66 -9.07
CA LYS A 85 7.25 -5.63 -9.24
C LYS A 85 6.63 -4.28 -9.59
N ILE A 86 7.31 -3.21 -9.19
CA ILE A 86 7.00 -1.87 -9.67
C ILE A 86 7.57 -1.71 -11.08
N THR A 87 6.72 -1.39 -12.05
CA THR A 87 7.11 -1.21 -13.46
C THR A 87 7.19 0.25 -13.87
N ALA A 88 6.46 1.13 -13.17
CA ALA A 88 6.55 2.58 -13.33
C ALA A 88 6.07 3.30 -12.06
N ILE A 89 6.56 4.51 -11.85
CA ILE A 89 6.02 5.44 -10.85
C ILE A 89 5.19 6.48 -11.60
N ALA A 90 3.91 6.58 -11.29
CA ALA A 90 3.06 7.60 -11.89
C ALA A 90 3.28 8.91 -11.14
N ALA A 91 3.82 9.91 -11.86
CA ALA A 91 4.08 11.26 -11.36
C ALA A 91 2.79 12.10 -11.35
#